data_AF-A0A8J6SH05-F1
#
_entry.id   AF-A0A8J6SH05-F1
#
_cell.length_a   1.000
_cell.length_b   1.000
_cell.length_c   1.000
_cell.angle_alpha   90.00
_cell.angle_beta   90.00
_cell.angle_gamma   90.00
#
_symmetry.space_group_name_H-M   'P 1'
#
loop_
_entity.id
_entity.type
_entity.pdbx_description
1 polymer ?
#
loop_
_entity_poly.entity_id
_entity_poly.type
_entity_poly.pdbx_seq_one_letter_code
_entity_poly.pdbx_strand_id
1 'polypeptide(L)'
;MRYSLLSRFRGTLLGAAIGENYAYKGKKQSQHSSGWDKIAVLGAESLIKQSRLDLEDWYRLKRELLEPEGMNPVSTEAIISTLTVVLFSHEYKAKLRQNLQQVASVFSDEPELQDAVLAVGYAIAQSLREKLNPATLIPKTLAFLENSQTPLVEQLGAVQILLEQGAGLEMAVTQLCRDAQPNSTPIALAFYCFLSTLEDFRLSVARAARSGYQTQITCGLVGAMSGAYNTTAGIPVGWRLPCKQHWGMTSIAQLLQLSDRLFGVWSGVYDPSTDVETQNFASLSSAVAAPRVIQPR
;
A
#
# COMPACT_ATOMS: atom_id res chain seq x y z
N MET A 1 -18.99 -1.86 -11.97
CA MET A 1 -18.05 -2.03 -10.83
C MET A 1 -17.95 -3.51 -10.52
N ARG A 2 -16.77 -4.11 -10.69
CA ARG A 2 -16.57 -5.54 -10.37
C ARG A 2 -16.62 -5.79 -8.85
N TYR A 3 -16.22 -4.80 -8.03
CA TYR A 3 -16.18 -4.90 -6.58
C TYR A 3 -16.44 -3.53 -5.91
N SER A 4 -16.84 -3.53 -4.64
CA SER A 4 -17.04 -2.29 -3.87
C SER A 4 -15.71 -1.63 -3.48
N LEU A 5 -15.69 -0.30 -3.37
CA LEU A 5 -14.52 0.45 -2.92
C LEU A 5 -14.05 0.03 -1.52
N LEU A 6 -14.99 -0.26 -0.61
CA LEU A 6 -14.69 -0.82 0.71
C LEU A 6 -13.89 -2.13 0.62
N SER A 7 -14.27 -3.03 -0.30
CA SER A 7 -13.52 -4.29 -0.50
C SER A 7 -12.12 -4.06 -1.04
N ARG A 8 -11.90 -2.96 -1.78
CA ARG A 8 -10.56 -2.54 -2.22
C ARG A 8 -9.75 -1.95 -1.07
N PHE A 9 -10.34 -1.11 -0.21
CA PHE A 9 -9.68 -0.59 1.01
C PHE A 9 -9.18 -1.74 1.89
N ARG A 10 -10.09 -2.65 2.23
CA ARG A 10 -9.77 -3.87 2.98
C ARG A 10 -8.71 -4.70 2.26
N GLY A 11 -8.87 -4.87 0.94
CA GLY A 11 -7.95 -5.63 0.09
C GLY A 11 -6.53 -5.08 0.13
N THR A 12 -6.35 -3.76 0.08
CA THR A 12 -5.03 -3.11 0.14
C THR A 12 -4.30 -3.42 1.45
N LEU A 13 -4.91 -3.14 2.60
CA LEU A 13 -4.24 -3.34 3.89
C LEU A 13 -4.06 -4.84 4.19
N LEU A 14 -5.10 -5.65 3.97
CA LEU A 14 -5.03 -7.10 4.17
C LEU A 14 -4.01 -7.75 3.24
N GLY A 15 -3.98 -7.31 1.98
CA GLY A 15 -3.06 -7.81 0.97
C GLY A 15 -1.61 -7.52 1.36
N ALA A 16 -1.31 -6.30 1.80
CA ALA A 16 0.01 -5.93 2.30
C ALA A 16 0.45 -6.84 3.45
N ALA A 17 -0.38 -6.93 4.48
CA ALA A 17 -0.07 -7.67 5.68
C ALA A 17 0.07 -9.19 5.44
N ILE A 18 -0.75 -9.78 4.54
CA ILE A 18 -0.61 -11.18 4.13
C ILE A 18 0.64 -11.38 3.26
N GLY A 19 0.96 -10.44 2.38
CA GLY A 19 2.14 -10.48 1.54
C GLY A 19 3.42 -10.57 2.37
N GLU A 20 3.58 -9.68 3.35
CA GLU A 20 4.71 -9.70 4.27
C GLU A 20 4.81 -11.02 5.04
N ASN A 21 3.69 -11.52 5.56
CA ASN A 21 3.65 -12.80 6.28
C ASN A 21 3.94 -14.02 5.37
N TYR A 22 3.53 -13.97 4.11
CA TYR A 22 3.78 -15.05 3.16
C TYR A 22 5.28 -15.26 2.92
N ALA A 23 6.06 -14.17 2.90
CA ALA A 23 7.52 -14.22 2.77
C ALA A 23 8.22 -14.95 3.94
N TYR A 24 7.59 -15.03 5.12
CA TYR A 24 8.16 -15.65 6.32
C TYR A 24 8.01 -17.18 6.40
N LYS A 25 7.27 -17.82 5.49
CA LYS A 25 7.06 -19.29 5.51
C LYS A 25 8.40 -20.03 5.37
N GLY A 26 9.01 -20.41 6.50
CA GLY A 26 10.24 -21.20 6.57
C GLY A 26 11.34 -20.65 7.50
N LYS A 27 11.25 -19.39 7.93
CA LYS A 27 12.15 -18.83 8.97
C LYS A 27 11.38 -18.78 10.30
N LYS A 28 12.03 -19.09 11.43
CA LYS A 28 11.40 -18.95 12.76
C LYS A 28 10.75 -17.57 12.82
N GLN A 29 9.43 -17.54 13.08
CA GLN A 29 8.67 -16.30 13.26
C GLN A 29 9.40 -15.42 14.29
N SER A 30 10.22 -14.49 13.82
CA SER A 30 10.65 -13.39 14.64
C SER A 30 9.44 -12.48 14.73
N GLN A 31 8.87 -12.34 15.93
CA GLN A 31 7.73 -11.51 16.29
C GLN A 31 7.95 -10.00 16.07
N HIS A 32 8.88 -9.61 15.21
CA HIS A 32 9.17 -8.22 14.93
C HIS A 32 8.20 -7.75 13.83
N SER A 33 7.03 -7.23 14.25
CA SER A 33 6.36 -6.25 13.40
C SER A 33 7.34 -5.09 13.20
N SER A 34 7.52 -4.63 11.97
CA SER A 34 8.38 -3.48 11.75
C SER A 34 7.79 -2.25 12.48
N GLY A 35 8.62 -1.27 12.84
CA GLY A 35 8.14 0.01 13.35
C GLY A 35 7.19 0.68 12.34
N TRP A 36 7.44 0.47 11.03
CA TRP A 36 6.65 1.01 9.92
C TRP A 36 5.21 0.49 9.89
N ASP A 37 5.03 -0.78 10.20
CA ASP A 37 3.70 -1.39 10.28
C ASP A 37 2.84 -0.73 11.36
N LYS A 38 3.45 -0.47 12.53
CA LYS A 38 2.78 0.22 13.64
C LYS A 38 2.45 1.67 13.26
N ILE A 39 3.32 2.34 12.50
CA ILE A 39 3.05 3.68 11.97
C ILE A 39 1.89 3.66 10.99
N ALA A 40 1.77 2.64 10.13
CA ALA A 40 0.59 2.50 9.27
C ALA A 40 -0.71 2.47 10.08
N VAL A 41 -0.74 1.67 11.16
CA VAL A 41 -1.90 1.56 12.05
C VAL A 41 -2.20 2.86 12.78
N LEU A 42 -1.22 3.43 13.47
CA LEU A 42 -1.41 4.65 14.25
C LEU A 42 -1.63 5.88 13.36
N GLY A 43 -1.02 5.92 12.18
CA GLY A 43 -1.27 6.93 11.16
C GLY A 43 -2.70 6.86 10.62
N ALA A 44 -3.27 5.66 10.46
CA ALA A 44 -4.70 5.51 10.14
C ALA A 44 -5.60 6.01 11.28
N GLU A 45 -5.27 5.69 12.54
CA GLU A 45 -6.02 6.20 13.70
C GLU A 45 -5.97 7.74 13.78
N SER A 46 -4.82 8.35 13.48
CA SER A 46 -4.71 9.82 13.36
C SER A 46 -5.60 10.37 12.24
N LEU A 47 -5.57 9.77 11.04
CA LEU A 47 -6.45 10.16 9.94
C LEU A 47 -7.93 10.04 10.30
N ILE A 48 -8.31 8.98 11.02
CA ILE A 48 -9.70 8.75 11.47
C ILE A 48 -10.10 9.83 12.48
N LYS A 49 -9.28 10.06 13.50
CA LYS A 49 -9.55 11.02 14.57
C LYS A 49 -9.63 12.46 14.05
N GLN A 50 -8.69 12.84 13.19
CA GLN A 50 -8.57 14.21 12.68
C GLN A 50 -9.43 14.45 11.43
N SER A 51 -9.91 13.40 10.77
CA SER A 51 -10.57 13.45 9.44
C SER A 51 -9.73 14.15 8.36
N ARG A 52 -8.42 14.28 8.59
CA ARG A 52 -7.44 14.91 7.70
C ARG A 52 -6.04 14.42 8.05
N LEU A 53 -5.10 14.65 7.15
CA LEU A 53 -3.69 14.45 7.43
C LEU A 53 -3.21 15.52 8.43
N ASP A 54 -2.64 15.08 9.54
CA ASP A 54 -2.03 15.93 10.56
C ASP A 54 -0.54 15.58 10.70
N LEU A 55 0.34 16.44 10.19
CA LEU A 55 1.77 16.14 10.14
C LEU A 55 2.43 16.09 11.53
N GLU A 56 1.89 16.81 12.52
CA GLU A 56 2.44 16.79 13.89
C GLU A 56 2.27 15.41 14.53
N ASP A 57 1.12 14.77 14.31
CA ASP A 57 0.89 13.40 14.73
C ASP A 57 1.91 12.43 14.09
N TRP A 58 2.24 12.61 12.81
CA TRP A 58 3.19 11.75 12.10
C TRP A 58 4.63 11.97 12.56
N TYR A 59 5.04 13.23 12.82
CA TYR A 59 6.33 13.52 13.45
C TYR A 59 6.46 12.90 14.84
N ARG A 60 5.38 12.93 15.64
CA ARG A 60 5.33 12.25 16.93
C ARG A 60 5.53 10.74 16.77
N LEU A 61 4.81 10.10 15.84
CA LEU A 61 4.93 8.66 15.58
C LEU A 61 6.35 8.25 15.15
N LYS A 62 6.98 9.03 14.27
CA LYS A 62 8.39 8.81 13.88
C LYS A 62 9.31 8.82 15.09
N ARG A 63 9.19 9.84 15.95
CA ARG A 63 10.02 9.99 17.16
C ARG A 63 9.83 8.86 18.16
N GLU A 64 8.59 8.39 18.33
CA GLU A 64 8.27 7.35 19.31
C GLU A 64 8.63 5.94 18.85
N LEU A 65 8.57 5.67 17.53
CA LEU A 65 8.68 4.30 17.00
C LEU A 65 9.95 4.01 16.21
N LEU A 66 10.57 5.00 15.55
CA LEU A 66 11.72 4.76 14.67
C LEU A 66 13.04 5.23 15.26
N GLU A 67 13.04 6.39 15.91
CA GLU A 67 14.26 6.94 16.52
C GLU A 67 14.84 6.05 17.65
N PRO A 68 14.04 5.45 18.55
CA PRO A 68 14.57 4.58 19.60
C PRO A 68 15.10 3.25 19.06
N GLU A 69 14.56 2.78 17.93
CA GLU A 69 14.95 1.52 17.29
C GLU A 69 16.18 1.68 16.36
N GLY A 70 16.70 2.90 16.19
CA GLY A 70 17.84 3.19 15.30
C GLY A 70 17.56 2.84 13.84
N MET A 71 16.29 2.85 13.42
CA MET A 71 15.89 2.44 12.08
C MET A 71 16.34 3.45 11.03
N ASN A 72 16.73 2.93 9.85
CA ASN A 72 17.07 3.79 8.72
C ASN A 72 15.80 4.51 8.20
N PRO A 73 15.76 5.85 8.22
CA PRO A 73 14.60 6.62 7.75
C PRO A 73 14.31 6.46 6.25
N VAL A 74 15.28 5.96 5.45
CA VAL A 74 15.17 5.78 3.99
C VAL A 74 14.71 4.35 3.61
N SER A 75 14.19 3.58 4.56
CA SER A 75 13.75 2.20 4.29
C SER A 75 12.55 2.14 3.33
N THR A 76 12.56 1.21 2.37
CA THR A 76 11.39 0.89 1.52
C THR A 76 10.16 0.50 2.34
N GLU A 77 10.34 0.00 3.56
CA GLU A 77 9.26 -0.31 4.49
C GLU A 77 8.42 0.92 4.85
N ALA A 78 8.98 2.13 4.75
CA ALA A 78 8.24 3.37 4.94
C ALA A 78 7.03 3.50 4.01
N ILE A 79 7.05 2.88 2.83
CA ILE A 79 5.92 2.88 1.90
C ILE A 79 4.67 2.24 2.55
N ILE A 80 4.86 1.19 3.36
CA ILE A 80 3.76 0.52 4.07
C ILE A 80 3.01 1.50 4.97
N SER A 81 3.76 2.36 5.69
CA SER A 81 3.19 3.37 6.57
C SER A 81 2.26 4.35 5.82
N THR A 82 2.53 4.62 4.55
CA THR A 82 1.78 5.59 3.74
C THR A 82 0.52 5.03 3.08
N LEU A 83 0.29 3.70 3.12
CA LEU A 83 -0.85 3.06 2.45
C LEU A 83 -2.20 3.64 2.87
N THR A 84 -2.34 4.04 4.13
CA THR A 84 -3.57 4.59 4.69
C THR A 84 -3.83 6.02 4.19
N VAL A 85 -2.77 6.80 3.96
CA VAL A 85 -2.82 8.11 3.31
C VAL A 85 -3.25 7.99 1.85
N VAL A 86 -2.74 6.96 1.14
CA VAL A 86 -3.17 6.64 -0.22
C VAL A 86 -4.67 6.35 -0.24
N LEU A 87 -5.14 5.43 0.60
CA LEU A 87 -6.57 5.09 0.72
C LEU A 87 -7.41 6.34 1.00
N PHE A 88 -6.97 7.21 1.90
CA PHE A 88 -7.70 8.42 2.28
C PHE A 88 -7.69 9.53 1.22
N SER A 89 -6.71 9.54 0.31
CA SER A 89 -6.49 10.65 -0.64
C SER A 89 -6.60 10.26 -2.12
N HIS A 90 -6.98 9.02 -2.42
CA HIS A 90 -6.86 8.42 -3.76
C HIS A 90 -7.64 9.13 -4.88
N GLU A 91 -8.74 9.82 -4.58
CA GLU A 91 -9.64 10.40 -5.59
C GLU A 91 -8.99 11.53 -6.40
N TYR A 92 -8.27 12.42 -5.69
CA TYR A 92 -7.76 13.67 -6.24
C TYR A 92 -6.25 13.58 -6.44
N LYS A 93 -5.82 13.44 -7.70
CA LYS A 93 -4.41 13.25 -8.08
C LYS A 93 -3.46 14.27 -7.43
N ALA A 94 -3.82 15.54 -7.42
CA ALA A 94 -2.99 16.61 -6.84
C ALA A 94 -2.88 16.47 -5.31
N LYS A 95 -4.01 16.23 -4.62
CA LYS A 95 -4.05 16.04 -3.16
C LYS A 95 -3.32 14.76 -2.74
N LEU A 96 -3.44 13.68 -3.51
CA LEU A 96 -2.68 12.45 -3.31
C LEU A 96 -1.18 12.74 -3.36
N ARG A 97 -0.71 13.41 -4.42
CA ARG A 97 0.71 13.77 -4.57
C ARG A 97 1.19 14.58 -3.37
N GLN A 98 0.48 15.67 -3.06
CA GLN A 98 0.81 16.56 -1.95
C GLN A 98 0.89 15.81 -0.61
N ASN A 99 -0.15 15.06 -0.25
CA ASN A 99 -0.22 14.36 1.03
C ASN A 99 0.88 13.30 1.16
N LEU A 100 1.18 12.58 0.07
CA LEU A 100 2.24 11.57 0.06
C LEU A 100 3.63 12.21 0.16
N GLN A 101 3.87 13.34 -0.52
CA GLN A 101 5.13 14.07 -0.39
C GLN A 101 5.33 14.59 1.04
N GLN A 102 4.30 15.19 1.63
CA GLN A 102 4.35 15.70 3.00
C GLN A 102 4.63 14.60 4.03
N VAL A 103 4.03 13.42 3.87
CA VAL A 103 4.28 12.28 4.76
C VAL A 103 5.66 11.67 4.50
N ALA A 104 6.09 11.54 3.25
CA ALA A 104 7.42 11.05 2.94
C ALA A 104 8.51 11.95 3.56
N SER A 105 8.34 13.28 3.50
CA SER A 105 9.27 14.25 4.13
C SER A 105 9.30 14.18 5.66
N VAL A 106 8.28 13.61 6.30
CA VAL A 106 8.36 13.32 7.75
C VAL A 106 9.50 12.33 8.00
N PHE A 107 9.64 11.31 7.14
CA PHE A 107 10.63 10.25 7.32
C PHE A 107 11.99 10.64 6.78
N SER A 108 12.06 11.09 5.52
CA SER A 108 13.30 11.44 4.84
C SER A 108 13.08 12.49 3.74
N ASP A 109 14.06 13.37 3.57
CA ASP A 109 14.12 14.32 2.44
C ASP A 109 14.74 13.72 1.17
N GLU A 110 15.13 12.44 1.20
CA GLU A 110 15.71 11.76 0.04
C GLU A 110 14.67 11.60 -1.08
N PRO A 111 15.02 11.99 -2.33
CA PRO A 111 14.08 11.94 -3.45
C PRO A 111 13.65 10.51 -3.80
N GLU A 112 14.50 9.51 -3.53
CA GLU A 112 14.21 8.10 -3.81
C GLU A 112 13.01 7.60 -2.98
N LEU A 113 12.91 7.97 -1.70
CA LEU A 113 11.77 7.59 -0.87
C LEU A 113 10.48 8.29 -1.33
N GLN A 114 10.58 9.58 -1.70
CA GLN A 114 9.42 10.31 -2.20
C GLN A 114 8.87 9.68 -3.47
N ASP A 115 9.74 9.37 -4.43
CA ASP A 115 9.36 8.72 -5.68
C ASP A 115 8.77 7.32 -5.44
N ALA A 116 9.36 6.56 -4.50
CA ALA A 116 8.88 5.26 -4.10
C ALA A 116 7.44 5.28 -3.57
N VAL A 117 7.17 6.17 -2.60
CA VAL A 117 5.84 6.37 -2.02
C VAL A 117 4.84 6.83 -3.09
N LEU A 118 5.25 7.77 -3.94
CA LEU A 118 4.40 8.29 -5.02
C LEU A 118 4.09 7.23 -6.08
N ALA A 119 5.06 6.40 -6.47
CA ALA A 119 4.89 5.38 -7.48
C ALA A 119 3.86 4.32 -7.03
N VAL A 120 4.07 3.75 -5.84
CA VAL A 120 3.18 2.74 -5.26
C VAL A 120 1.80 3.36 -4.96
N GLY A 121 1.77 4.55 -4.38
CA GLY A 121 0.53 5.26 -4.08
C GLY A 121 -0.29 5.56 -5.33
N TYR A 122 0.35 5.95 -6.43
CA TYR A 122 -0.32 6.16 -7.70
C TYR A 122 -0.92 4.87 -8.26
N ALA A 123 -0.16 3.75 -8.24
CA ALA A 123 -0.64 2.45 -8.72
C ALA A 123 -1.88 1.98 -7.95
N ILE A 124 -1.84 2.05 -6.62
CA ILE A 124 -2.98 1.72 -5.75
C ILE A 124 -4.17 2.65 -6.04
N ALA A 125 -3.95 3.96 -6.18
CA ALA A 125 -5.01 4.91 -6.50
C ALA A 125 -5.67 4.62 -7.86
N GLN A 126 -4.92 4.17 -8.87
CA GLN A 126 -5.51 3.73 -10.14
C GLN A 126 -6.41 2.49 -9.97
N SER A 127 -6.00 1.53 -9.13
CA SER A 127 -6.82 0.35 -8.79
C SER A 127 -8.10 0.74 -8.07
N LEU A 128 -8.01 1.62 -7.07
CA LEU A 128 -9.17 2.10 -6.29
C LEU A 128 -10.21 2.81 -7.17
N ARG A 129 -9.75 3.55 -8.19
CA ARG A 129 -10.59 4.31 -9.11
C ARG A 129 -11.09 3.51 -10.30
N GLU A 130 -10.76 2.22 -10.39
CA GLU A 130 -11.02 1.36 -11.55
C GLU A 130 -10.46 1.95 -12.88
N LYS A 131 -9.33 2.66 -12.80
CA LYS A 131 -8.66 3.33 -13.94
C LYS A 131 -7.32 2.69 -14.32
N LEU A 132 -6.94 1.62 -13.65
CA LEU A 132 -5.70 0.90 -13.93
C LEU A 132 -5.76 0.25 -15.31
N ASN A 133 -4.72 0.50 -16.11
CA ASN A 133 -4.47 -0.20 -17.37
C ASN A 133 -3.00 -0.65 -17.37
N PRO A 134 -2.71 -1.97 -17.44
CA PRO A 134 -1.36 -2.52 -17.38
C PRO A 134 -0.36 -1.83 -18.32
N ALA A 135 -0.75 -1.64 -19.58
CA ALA A 135 0.13 -1.13 -20.62
C ALA A 135 0.49 0.35 -20.42
N THR A 136 -0.33 1.11 -19.70
CA THR A 136 -0.13 2.55 -19.48
C THR A 136 0.22 2.91 -18.05
N LEU A 137 0.21 1.95 -17.12
CA LEU A 137 0.38 2.24 -15.70
C LEU A 137 1.75 2.83 -15.44
N ILE A 138 2.83 2.15 -15.87
CA ILE A 138 4.20 2.63 -15.66
C ILE A 138 4.44 3.98 -16.35
N PRO A 139 4.11 4.19 -17.65
CA PRO A 139 4.26 5.50 -18.28
C PRO A 139 3.54 6.62 -17.53
N LYS A 140 2.33 6.37 -17.01
CA LYS A 140 1.58 7.35 -16.22
C LYS A 140 2.16 7.56 -14.83
N THR A 141 2.71 6.52 -14.22
CA THR A 141 3.46 6.63 -12.96
C THR A 141 4.69 7.49 -13.15
N LEU A 142 5.49 7.25 -14.19
CA LEU A 142 6.67 8.07 -14.51
C LEU A 142 6.30 9.54 -14.76
N ALA A 143 5.22 9.79 -15.51
CA ALA A 143 4.70 11.14 -15.69
C ALA A 143 4.17 11.76 -14.38
N PHE A 144 3.67 10.93 -13.45
CA PHE A 144 3.28 11.38 -12.12
C PHE A 144 4.48 11.77 -11.26
N LEU A 145 5.67 11.21 -11.49
CA LEU A 145 6.91 11.56 -10.80
C LEU A 145 7.59 12.83 -11.35
N GLU A 146 7.03 13.49 -12.37
CA GLU A 146 7.47 14.80 -12.89
C GLU A 146 8.96 14.86 -13.31
N ASN A 147 9.45 13.83 -14.03
CA ASN A 147 10.83 13.75 -14.56
C ASN A 147 11.95 13.68 -13.50
N SER A 148 11.65 13.10 -12.34
CA SER A 148 12.69 12.73 -11.38
C SER A 148 13.76 11.82 -12.02
N GLN A 149 14.99 11.90 -11.50
CA GLN A 149 16.17 11.15 -11.99
C GLN A 149 16.68 10.16 -10.94
N THR A 150 15.76 9.49 -10.24
CA THR A 150 16.12 8.46 -9.25
C THR A 150 16.33 7.10 -9.92
N PRO A 151 17.07 6.17 -9.28
CA PRO A 151 17.23 4.81 -9.78
C PRO A 151 15.89 4.08 -9.99
N LEU A 152 14.87 4.46 -9.23
CA LEU A 152 13.52 3.92 -9.37
C LEU A 152 12.93 4.20 -10.75
N VAL A 153 13.14 5.41 -11.29
CA VAL A 153 12.62 5.79 -12.63
C VAL A 153 13.23 4.90 -13.71
N GLU A 154 14.53 4.66 -13.64
CA GLU A 154 15.24 3.76 -14.56
C GLU A 154 14.74 2.32 -14.45
N GLN A 155 14.61 1.82 -13.22
CA GLN A 155 14.12 0.46 -12.99
C GLN A 155 12.66 0.27 -13.39
N LEU A 156 11.78 1.25 -13.19
CA LEU A 156 10.41 1.21 -13.70
C LEU A 156 10.39 1.20 -15.24
N GLY A 157 11.26 1.96 -15.90
CA GLY A 157 11.46 1.88 -17.34
C GLY A 157 11.88 0.47 -17.79
N ALA A 158 12.82 -0.16 -17.08
CA ALA A 158 13.21 -1.55 -17.35
C ALA A 158 12.05 -2.53 -17.15
N VAL A 159 11.20 -2.33 -16.12
CA VAL A 159 10.00 -3.14 -15.90
C VAL A 159 9.03 -3.02 -17.07
N GLN A 160 8.81 -1.82 -17.62
CA GLN A 160 7.95 -1.63 -18.79
C GLN A 160 8.44 -2.47 -19.98
N ILE A 161 9.73 -2.41 -20.28
CA ILE A 161 10.36 -3.18 -21.37
C ILE A 161 10.17 -4.69 -21.14
N LEU A 162 10.41 -5.16 -19.91
CA LEU A 162 10.25 -6.57 -19.55
C LEU A 162 8.79 -7.05 -19.70
N LEU A 163 7.81 -6.21 -19.35
CA LEU A 163 6.39 -6.52 -19.51
C LEU A 163 5.99 -6.57 -20.99
N GLU A 164 6.45 -5.62 -21.80
CA GLU A 164 6.20 -5.58 -23.24
C GLU A 164 6.79 -6.79 -23.98
N GLN A 165 7.95 -7.26 -23.55
CA GLN A 165 8.59 -8.47 -24.07
C GLN A 165 7.96 -9.78 -23.59
N GLY A 166 7.01 -9.73 -22.64
CA GLY A 166 6.45 -10.92 -22.02
C GLY A 166 7.51 -11.74 -21.27
N ALA A 167 8.51 -11.07 -20.69
CA ALA A 167 9.61 -11.72 -19.99
C ALA A 167 9.10 -12.65 -18.87
N GLY A 168 9.81 -13.76 -18.62
CA GLY A 168 9.58 -14.61 -17.46
C GLY A 168 10.13 -14.02 -16.16
N LEU A 169 9.71 -14.57 -15.01
CA LEU A 169 10.15 -14.08 -13.69
C LEU A 169 11.67 -14.12 -13.52
N GLU A 170 12.30 -15.21 -13.93
CA GLU A 170 13.74 -15.40 -13.81
C GLU A 170 14.52 -14.32 -14.55
N MET A 171 14.15 -14.05 -15.81
CA MET A 171 14.76 -12.98 -16.60
C MET A 171 14.56 -11.60 -15.97
N ALA A 172 13.35 -11.31 -15.48
CA ALA A 172 13.06 -10.05 -14.81
C ALA A 172 13.90 -9.87 -13.53
N VAL A 173 14.03 -10.92 -12.71
CA VAL A 173 14.89 -10.90 -11.51
C VAL A 173 16.36 -10.71 -11.90
N THR A 174 16.87 -11.46 -12.87
CA THR A 174 18.26 -11.31 -13.33
C THR A 174 18.56 -9.90 -13.83
N GLN A 175 17.63 -9.28 -14.57
CA GLN A 175 17.84 -7.94 -15.11
C GLN A 175 17.70 -6.85 -14.04
N LEU A 176 16.66 -6.91 -13.20
CA LEU A 176 16.41 -5.89 -12.18
C LEU A 176 17.36 -5.97 -10.99
N CYS A 177 17.87 -7.18 -10.68
CA CYS A 177 18.82 -7.38 -9.59
C CYS A 177 20.30 -7.28 -10.01
N ARG A 178 20.62 -7.05 -11.30
CA ARG A 178 22.01 -6.92 -11.76
C ARG A 178 22.75 -5.79 -11.03
N ASP A 179 22.12 -4.63 -10.96
CA ASP A 179 22.61 -3.43 -10.28
C ASP A 179 21.63 -3.04 -9.15
N ALA A 180 21.33 -4.03 -8.31
CA ALA A 180 20.25 -3.95 -7.33
C ALA A 180 20.43 -2.78 -6.35
N GLN A 181 19.56 -1.78 -6.47
CA GLN A 181 19.42 -0.69 -5.51
C GLN A 181 18.50 -1.14 -4.36
N PRO A 182 18.91 -1.00 -3.08
CA PRO A 182 18.13 -1.45 -1.94
C PRO A 182 16.71 -0.89 -1.90
N ASN A 183 16.52 0.37 -2.28
CA ASN A 183 15.22 1.02 -2.15
C ASN A 183 14.34 0.91 -3.40
N SER A 184 14.96 0.93 -4.58
CA SER A 184 14.24 0.88 -5.86
C SER A 184 13.90 -0.55 -6.32
N THR A 185 14.81 -1.51 -6.14
CA THR A 185 14.66 -2.87 -6.69
C THR A 185 13.44 -3.64 -6.15
N PRO A 186 13.13 -3.56 -4.83
CA PRO A 186 11.92 -4.22 -4.31
C PRO A 186 10.65 -3.67 -4.93
N ILE A 187 10.62 -2.37 -5.25
CA ILE A 187 9.48 -1.69 -5.87
C ILE A 187 9.36 -2.11 -7.33
N ALA A 188 10.45 -2.09 -8.08
CA ALA A 188 10.46 -2.53 -9.48
C ALA A 188 10.00 -3.99 -9.62
N LEU A 189 10.52 -4.90 -8.77
CA LEU A 189 10.07 -6.29 -8.71
C LEU A 189 8.59 -6.39 -8.34
N ALA A 190 8.11 -5.53 -7.42
CA ALA A 190 6.71 -5.52 -7.03
C ALA A 190 5.81 -5.10 -8.21
N PHE A 191 6.16 -4.03 -8.92
CA PHE A 191 5.46 -3.60 -10.13
C PHE A 191 5.43 -4.70 -11.19
N TYR A 192 6.57 -5.33 -11.46
CA TYR A 192 6.65 -6.42 -12.43
C TYR A 192 5.77 -7.63 -12.03
N CYS A 193 5.87 -8.10 -10.78
CA CYS A 193 5.09 -9.26 -10.32
C CYS A 193 3.59 -8.97 -10.34
N PHE A 194 3.19 -7.78 -9.90
CA PHE A 194 1.80 -7.34 -9.94
C PHE A 194 1.28 -7.22 -11.38
N LEU A 195 1.96 -6.49 -12.25
CA LEU A 195 1.44 -6.22 -13.61
C LEU A 195 1.51 -7.44 -14.53
N SER A 196 2.49 -8.31 -14.36
CA SER A 196 2.57 -9.57 -15.13
C SER A 196 1.49 -10.58 -14.75
N THR A 197 0.84 -10.43 -13.59
CA THR A 197 -0.18 -11.38 -13.08
C THR A 197 -1.36 -10.66 -12.42
N LEU A 198 -1.80 -9.57 -13.05
CA LEU A 198 -2.73 -8.58 -12.51
C LEU A 198 -4.00 -9.16 -11.87
N GLU A 199 -4.62 -10.15 -12.53
CA GLU A 199 -5.90 -10.74 -12.14
C GLU A 199 -5.76 -11.90 -11.12
N ASP A 200 -4.53 -12.27 -10.73
CA ASP A 200 -4.26 -13.36 -9.78
C ASP A 200 -3.39 -12.89 -8.62
N PHE A 201 -4.04 -12.60 -7.49
CA PHE A 201 -3.38 -12.23 -6.23
C PHE A 201 -2.39 -13.27 -5.75
N ARG A 202 -2.79 -14.54 -5.78
CA ARG A 202 -1.96 -15.64 -5.26
C ARG A 202 -0.69 -15.76 -6.08
N LEU A 203 -0.81 -15.71 -7.40
CA LEU A 203 0.32 -15.80 -8.31
C LEU A 203 1.23 -14.58 -8.20
N SER A 204 0.66 -13.37 -8.12
CA SER A 204 1.40 -12.12 -7.91
C SER A 204 2.33 -12.21 -6.69
N VAL A 205 1.77 -12.54 -5.53
CA VAL A 205 2.53 -12.64 -4.27
C VAL A 205 3.50 -13.83 -4.29
N ALA A 206 3.12 -14.97 -4.89
CA ALA A 206 4.02 -16.11 -5.00
C ALA A 206 5.24 -15.83 -5.89
N ARG A 207 5.08 -15.05 -6.98
CA ARG A 207 6.18 -14.60 -7.82
C ARG A 207 7.11 -13.64 -7.08
N ALA A 208 6.54 -12.69 -6.32
CA ALA A 208 7.29 -11.81 -5.44
C ALA A 208 8.10 -12.60 -4.41
N ALA A 209 7.51 -13.63 -3.81
CA ALA A 209 8.23 -14.46 -2.83
C ALA A 209 9.40 -15.22 -3.46
N ARG A 210 9.23 -15.67 -4.70
CA ARG A 210 10.24 -16.39 -5.48
C ARG A 210 11.34 -15.49 -6.04
N SER A 211 11.20 -14.17 -6.02
CA SER A 211 12.26 -13.26 -6.47
C SER A 211 13.51 -13.32 -5.60
N GLY A 212 13.35 -13.68 -4.32
CA GLY A 212 14.46 -13.82 -3.36
C GLY A 212 15.11 -12.50 -2.91
N TYR A 213 14.73 -11.35 -3.50
CA TYR A 213 15.28 -10.05 -3.15
C TYR A 213 14.31 -9.29 -2.22
N GLN A 214 14.77 -8.95 -1.01
CA GLN A 214 13.98 -8.27 0.02
C GLN A 214 12.52 -8.76 0.11
N THR A 215 12.38 -10.08 0.20
CA THR A 215 11.14 -10.81 -0.05
C THR A 215 9.94 -10.28 0.74
N GLN A 216 10.14 -9.86 1.99
CA GLN A 216 9.07 -9.35 2.86
C GLN A 216 8.42 -8.10 2.28
N ILE A 217 9.19 -7.03 2.08
CA ILE A 217 8.67 -5.76 1.57
C ILE A 217 8.18 -5.91 0.12
N THR A 218 8.88 -6.66 -0.74
CA THR A 218 8.39 -6.93 -2.11
C THR A 218 7.05 -7.63 -2.09
N CYS A 219 6.85 -8.66 -1.26
CA CYS A 219 5.56 -9.32 -1.13
C CYS A 219 4.49 -8.41 -0.52
N GLY A 220 4.84 -7.56 0.46
CA GLY A 220 3.96 -6.57 1.04
C GLY A 220 3.45 -5.57 0.00
N LEU A 221 4.34 -4.99 -0.81
CA LEU A 221 3.97 -4.06 -1.88
C LEU A 221 3.11 -4.71 -2.95
N VAL A 222 3.45 -5.93 -3.39
CA VAL A 222 2.64 -6.69 -4.35
C VAL A 222 1.28 -7.03 -3.76
N GLY A 223 1.25 -7.44 -2.50
CA GLY A 223 0.03 -7.71 -1.76
C GLY A 223 -0.87 -6.47 -1.68
N ALA A 224 -0.31 -5.29 -1.40
CA ALA A 224 -1.05 -4.04 -1.36
C ALA A 224 -1.67 -3.69 -2.72
N MET A 225 -0.86 -3.68 -3.79
CA MET A 225 -1.31 -3.34 -5.15
C MET A 225 -2.32 -4.35 -5.69
N SER A 226 -2.03 -5.64 -5.54
CA SER A 226 -2.89 -6.73 -5.99
C SER A 226 -4.17 -6.80 -5.14
N GLY A 227 -4.09 -6.53 -3.85
CA GLY A 227 -5.25 -6.43 -2.97
C GLY A 227 -6.15 -5.24 -3.30
N ALA A 228 -5.60 -4.09 -3.69
CA ALA A 228 -6.38 -2.96 -4.19
C ALA A 228 -7.14 -3.31 -5.49
N TYR A 229 -6.51 -4.12 -6.35
CA TYR A 229 -7.07 -4.50 -7.65
C TYR A 229 -8.09 -5.65 -7.55
N ASN A 230 -7.69 -6.76 -6.92
CA ASN A 230 -8.45 -8.01 -6.79
C ASN A 230 -9.36 -8.06 -5.55
N THR A 231 -9.23 -7.08 -4.66
CA THR A 231 -10.01 -6.92 -3.42
C THR A 231 -9.81 -8.06 -2.43
N THR A 232 -10.53 -8.02 -1.32
CA THR A 232 -10.62 -9.16 -0.41
C THR A 232 -11.12 -10.43 -1.07
N ALA A 233 -11.90 -10.38 -2.16
CA ALA A 233 -12.39 -11.57 -2.84
C ALA A 233 -11.27 -12.38 -3.50
N GLY A 234 -10.23 -11.71 -4.03
CA GLY A 234 -9.08 -12.37 -4.66
C GLY A 234 -8.07 -12.96 -3.67
N ILE A 235 -8.14 -12.59 -2.39
CA ILE A 235 -7.18 -13.04 -1.38
C ILE A 235 -7.56 -14.45 -0.87
N PRO A 236 -6.70 -15.48 -1.01
CA PRO A 236 -7.02 -16.84 -0.55
C PRO A 236 -7.35 -16.92 0.94
N VAL A 237 -8.46 -17.56 1.30
CA VAL A 237 -8.87 -17.73 2.71
C VAL A 237 -7.81 -18.48 3.52
N GLY A 238 -7.19 -19.51 2.93
CA GLY A 238 -6.12 -20.27 3.59
C GLY A 238 -4.86 -19.46 3.92
N TRP A 239 -4.71 -18.25 3.36
CA TRP A 239 -3.60 -17.34 3.70
C TRP A 239 -3.97 -16.37 4.82
N ARG A 240 -5.26 -16.24 5.14
CA ARG A 240 -5.74 -15.41 6.26
C ARG A 240 -5.57 -16.13 7.61
N LEU A 241 -5.72 -17.45 7.63
CA LEU A 241 -5.73 -18.26 8.87
C LEU A 241 -4.38 -18.34 9.63
N PRO A 242 -3.20 -18.46 8.97
CA PRO A 242 -1.91 -18.61 9.68
C PRO A 242 -1.42 -17.33 10.36
N CYS A 243 -2.17 -16.25 10.23
CA CYS A 243 -1.69 -14.90 10.34
C CYS A 243 -2.13 -14.35 11.71
N LYS A 244 -1.35 -14.66 12.75
CA LYS A 244 -1.73 -14.44 14.16
C LYS A 244 -1.46 -13.03 14.68
N GLN A 245 -0.51 -12.30 14.08
CA GLN A 245 -0.21 -10.91 14.41
C GLN A 245 0.14 -10.16 13.12
N HIS A 246 -0.46 -8.99 12.90
CA HIS A 246 -0.16 -8.12 11.76
C HIS A 246 -0.04 -6.71 12.25
N TRP A 247 1.09 -6.05 11.98
CA TRP A 247 1.22 -4.64 12.25
C TRP A 247 0.91 -4.24 13.71
N GLY A 248 1.29 -5.10 14.66
CA GLY A 248 0.96 -4.93 16.08
C GLY A 248 -0.48 -5.29 16.47
N MET A 249 -1.33 -5.65 15.53
CA MET A 249 -2.69 -6.13 15.77
C MET A 249 -2.75 -7.62 16.07
N THR A 250 -3.74 -8.00 16.88
CA THR A 250 -3.96 -9.38 17.37
C THR A 250 -4.81 -10.24 16.43
N SER A 251 -5.46 -9.64 15.43
CA SER A 251 -6.28 -10.37 14.46
C SER A 251 -6.47 -9.61 13.14
N ILE A 252 -6.80 -10.36 12.08
CA ILE A 252 -7.25 -9.77 10.80
C ILE A 252 -8.52 -8.94 10.98
N ALA A 253 -9.40 -9.32 11.91
CA ALA A 253 -10.64 -8.58 12.15
C ALA A 253 -10.36 -7.13 12.56
N GLN A 254 -9.33 -6.89 13.39
CA GLN A 254 -8.92 -5.52 13.76
C GLN A 254 -8.43 -4.72 12.54
N LEU A 255 -7.67 -5.33 11.63
CA LEU A 255 -7.20 -4.67 10.41
C LEU A 255 -8.34 -4.32 9.46
N LEU A 256 -9.33 -5.22 9.35
CA LEU A 256 -10.54 -4.97 8.58
C LEU A 256 -11.40 -3.87 9.21
N GLN A 257 -11.52 -3.85 10.54
CA GLN A 257 -12.25 -2.79 11.25
C GLN A 257 -11.56 -1.43 11.10
N LEU A 258 -10.22 -1.38 11.14
CA LEU A 258 -9.47 -0.16 10.84
C LEU A 258 -9.75 0.32 9.41
N SER A 259 -9.76 -0.60 8.44
CA SER A 259 -10.09 -0.29 7.04
C SER A 259 -11.51 0.27 6.90
N ASP A 260 -12.46 -0.28 7.64
CA ASP A 260 -13.87 0.17 7.64
C ASP A 260 -14.02 1.56 8.24
N ARG A 261 -13.39 1.82 9.39
CA ARG A 261 -13.40 3.15 10.03
C ARG A 261 -12.75 4.20 9.13
N LEU A 262 -11.60 3.87 8.53
CA LEU A 262 -10.92 4.76 7.58
C LEU A 262 -11.81 5.07 6.37
N PHE A 263 -12.48 4.05 5.81
CA PHE A 263 -13.44 4.22 4.73
C PHE A 263 -14.66 5.06 5.17
N GLY A 264 -15.17 4.81 6.37
CA GLY A 264 -16.29 5.54 6.96
C GLY A 264 -15.99 7.04 7.09
N VAL A 265 -14.80 7.40 7.57
CA VAL A 265 -14.37 8.80 7.69
C VAL A 265 -14.18 9.41 6.30
N TRP A 266 -13.49 8.71 5.40
CA TRP A 266 -13.28 9.18 4.03
C TRP A 266 -14.60 9.41 3.29
N SER A 267 -15.60 8.55 3.48
CA SER A 267 -16.94 8.67 2.89
C SER A 267 -17.84 9.70 3.58
N GLY A 268 -17.42 10.23 4.74
CA GLY A 268 -18.22 11.14 5.55
C GLY A 268 -19.39 10.48 6.28
N VAL A 269 -19.46 9.14 6.30
CA VAL A 269 -20.52 8.37 6.99
C VAL A 269 -20.16 8.08 8.45
N TYR A 270 -18.88 8.15 8.81
CA TYR A 270 -18.40 7.99 10.18
C TYR A 270 -18.18 9.34 10.83
N ASP A 271 -18.76 9.54 12.01
CA ASP A 271 -18.48 10.66 12.88
C ASP A 271 -17.50 10.22 13.99
N PRO A 272 -16.24 10.72 13.99
CA PRO A 272 -15.26 10.39 15.01
C PRO A 272 -15.66 10.83 16.42
N SER A 273 -16.63 11.73 16.56
CA SER A 273 -17.13 12.18 17.87
C SER A 273 -18.12 11.21 18.52
N THR A 274 -18.65 10.26 17.74
CA THR A 274 -19.54 9.19 18.22
C THR A 274 -18.76 7.90 18.45
N ASP A 275 -17.85 7.89 19.43
CA ASP A 275 -17.22 6.66 19.92
C ASP A 275 -18.27 5.80 20.63
N VAL A 276 -18.94 4.89 19.89
CA VAL A 276 -19.71 3.79 20.47
C VAL A 276 -19.51 2.52 19.64
N GLU A 277 -19.07 1.47 20.33
CA GLU A 277 -18.64 0.13 19.92
C GLU A 277 -19.60 -0.71 19.04
N THR A 278 -20.59 -0.13 18.36
CA THR A 278 -21.67 -0.90 17.70
C THR A 278 -22.19 -0.29 16.39
N GLN A 279 -21.29 0.04 15.46
CA GLN A 279 -21.73 0.29 14.07
C GLN A 279 -21.32 -0.87 13.16
N ASN A 280 -22.25 -1.82 13.00
CA ASN A 280 -22.17 -2.87 11.99
C ASN A 280 -22.27 -2.25 10.59
N PHE A 281 -21.12 -1.97 9.97
CA PHE A 281 -21.00 -1.50 8.58
C PHE A 281 -21.59 -2.47 7.54
N ALA A 282 -21.87 -3.73 7.92
CA ALA A 282 -22.51 -4.73 7.07
C ALA A 282 -23.96 -4.37 6.63
N SER A 283 -24.59 -3.38 7.29
CA SER A 283 -26.00 -3.01 7.08
C SER A 283 -26.20 -1.79 6.18
N LEU A 284 -25.14 -1.09 5.77
CA LEU A 284 -25.25 0.14 4.99
C LEU A 284 -25.20 -0.13 3.49
N SER A 285 -26.35 -0.53 2.92
CA SER A 285 -26.61 -0.39 1.47
C SER A 285 -26.93 1.06 1.10
N SER A 286 -26.11 2.01 1.58
CA SER A 286 -26.26 3.42 1.24
C SER A 286 -25.35 3.76 0.07
N ALA A 287 -25.85 4.54 -0.88
CA ALA A 287 -25.04 5.09 -1.95
C ALA A 287 -23.96 6.00 -1.34
N VAL A 288 -22.71 5.55 -1.39
CA VAL A 288 -21.56 6.30 -0.91
C VAL A 288 -21.14 7.29 -1.98
N ALA A 289 -21.21 8.58 -1.67
CA ALA A 289 -20.67 9.66 -2.48
C ALA A 289 -19.54 10.35 -1.70
N ALA A 290 -18.61 10.97 -2.42
CA ALA A 290 -17.55 11.74 -1.78
C ALA A 290 -18.13 12.88 -0.90
N PRO A 291 -17.45 13.24 0.20
CA PRO A 291 -17.84 14.36 1.03
C PRO A 291 -18.01 15.63 0.19
N ARG A 292 -19.15 16.33 0.35
CA ARG A 292 -19.53 17.57 -0.36
C ARG A 292 -19.96 17.42 -1.84
N VAL A 293 -20.19 16.20 -2.34
CA VAL A 293 -20.69 15.99 -3.72
C VAL A 293 -22.22 16.01 -3.81
N ILE A 294 -22.94 15.74 -2.71
CA ILE A 294 -24.40 15.85 -2.67
C ILE A 294 -24.78 17.28 -2.26
N GLN A 295 -25.24 18.08 -3.22
CA GLN A 295 -26.04 19.27 -2.92
C GLN A 295 -27.51 18.84 -2.73
N PRO A 296 -28.22 19.38 -1.73
CA PRO A 296 -29.65 19.12 -1.60
C PRO A 296 -30.41 19.72 -2.79
N ARG A 297 -31.45 19.01 -3.25
CA ARG A 297 -32.49 19.59 -4.10
C ARG A 297 -33.44 20.43 -3.27
#